data_AF-A0A9E1MYU8-F1
#
_entry.id   AF-A0A9E1MYU8-F1
#
_cell.length_a   1.000
_cell.length_b   1.000
_cell.length_c   1.000
_cell.angle_alpha   90.00
_cell.angle_beta   90.00
_cell.angle_gamma   90.00
#
_symmetry.space_group_name_H-M   'P 1'
#
loop_
_entity.id
_entity.type
_entity.pdbx_description
1 polymer ?
#
loop_
_entity_poly.entity_id
_entity_poly.type
_entity_poly.pdbx_seq_one_letter_code
_entity_poly.pdbx_strand_id
1 'polypeptide(L)' 'MILGYDTSLCDEDIATLHQELGVGVLHKFVVEDAYLLELPDGMSVEQALATYSNMREQVLFAEPNYRGTL' A
#
# COMPACT_ATOMS: atom_id res chain seq x y z
N MET A 1 2.35 -6.00 2.67
CA MET A 1 1.89 -4.82 3.44
C MET A 1 0.48 -4.48 2.99
N ILE A 2 -0.36 -3.88 3.82
CA ILE A 2 -1.72 -3.45 3.45
C ILE A 2 -1.74 -1.91 3.44
N LEU A 3 -2.31 -1.32 2.39
CA LEU A 3 -2.50 0.13 2.25
C LEU A 3 -3.96 0.46 1.97
N GLY A 4 -4.49 1.47 2.64
CA GLY A 4 -5.77 2.08 2.30
C GLY A 4 -5.57 3.46 1.69
N TYR A 5 -6.32 3.76 0.63
CA TYR A 5 -6.25 5.04 -0.08
C TYR A 5 -7.51 5.87 0.13
N ASP A 6 -7.39 7.19 -0.03
CA ASP A 6 -8.56 8.05 -0.10
C ASP A 6 -9.41 7.69 -1.32
N THR A 7 -10.72 7.52 -1.13
CA THR A 7 -11.70 7.18 -2.18
C THR A 7 -11.81 8.22 -3.30
N SER A 8 -11.22 9.41 -3.12
CA SER A 8 -11.11 10.43 -4.15
C SER A 8 -10.01 10.16 -5.18
N LEU A 9 -9.07 9.25 -4.89
CA LEU A 9 -8.05 8.81 -5.84
C LEU A 9 -8.63 7.79 -6.82
N CYS A 10 -8.26 7.94 -8.10
CA CYS A 10 -8.62 6.95 -9.10
C CYS A 10 -7.62 5.79 -9.11
N ASP A 11 -8.07 4.63 -9.60
CA ASP A 11 -7.24 3.42 -9.66
C ASP A 11 -5.97 3.60 -10.51
N GLU A 12 -5.98 4.50 -11.50
CA GLU A 12 -4.81 4.81 -12.35
C GLU A 12 -3.71 5.54 -11.58
N ASP A 13 -4.08 6.48 -10.69
CA ASP A 13 -3.12 7.20 -9.85
C ASP A 13 -2.46 6.26 -8.85
N ILE A 14 -3.27 5.39 -8.23
CA ILE A 14 -2.80 4.36 -7.29
C ILE A 14 -1.86 3.37 -8.01
N ALA A 15 -2.22 2.94 -9.22
CA ALA A 15 -1.38 2.05 -10.01
C ALA A 15 -0.05 2.70 -10.41
N THR A 16 -0.06 3.98 -10.78
CA THR A 16 1.15 4.75 -11.13
C THR A 16 2.08 4.84 -9.93
N LEU A 17 1.55 5.17 -8.76
CA LEU A 17 2.32 5.27 -7.52
C LEU A 17 2.96 3.92 -7.13
N HIS A 18 2.21 2.83 -7.27
CA HIS A 18 2.75 1.49 -7.05
C HIS A 18 3.88 1.15 -8.03
N GLN A 19 3.73 1.52 -9.30
CA GLN A 19 4.75 1.30 -10.33
C GLN A 19 6.03 2.09 -10.06
N GLU A 20 5.92 3.36 -9.68
CA GLU A 20 7.06 4.23 -9.35
C GLU A 20 7.87 3.69 -8.15
N LEU A 21 7.19 3.13 -7.17
CA LEU A 21 7.82 2.52 -5.99
C LEU A 21 8.28 1.08 -6.24
N GLY A 22 8.01 0.52 -7.43
CA GLY A 22 8.34 -0.86 -7.77
C GLY A 22 7.63 -1.90 -6.90
N VAL A 23 6.50 -1.55 -6.27
CA VAL A 23 5.72 -2.47 -5.45
C VAL A 23 4.75 -3.27 -6.31
N GLY A 24 4.62 -4.56 -6.01
CA GLY A 24 3.66 -5.45 -6.65
C GLY A 24 2.30 -5.38 -5.96
N VAL A 25 1.21 -5.26 -6.72
CA VAL A 25 -0.15 -5.40 -6.16
C VAL A 25 -0.54 -6.87 -6.19
N LEU A 26 -0.69 -7.48 -5.00
CA LEU A 26 -1.12 -8.87 -4.85
C LEU A 26 -2.63 -9.01 -4.83
N HIS A 27 -3.32 -8.06 -4.19
CA HIS A 27 -4.78 -8.09 -4.05
C HIS A 27 -5.36 -6.68 -3.84
N LYS A 28 -6.58 -6.45 -4.33
CA LYS A 28 -7.38 -5.26 -4.05
C LYS A 28 -8.63 -5.66 -3.25
N PHE A 29 -8.75 -5.15 -2.03
CA PHE A 29 -9.92 -5.27 -1.18
C PHE A 29 -10.93 -4.18 -1.56
N VAL A 30 -11.90 -4.54 -2.39
CA VAL A 30 -12.90 -3.60 -2.95
C VAL A 30 -13.81 -2.97 -1.88
N VAL A 31 -14.04 -3.65 -0.76
CA VAL A 31 -14.95 -3.16 0.29
C VAL A 31 -14.28 -2.12 1.19
N GLU A 32 -12.96 -2.17 1.31
CA GLU A 32 -12.18 -1.34 2.24
C GLU A 32 -11.28 -0.34 1.50
N ASP A 33 -11.40 -0.25 0.17
CA ASP A 33 -10.52 0.53 -0.71
C ASP A 33 -9.04 0.36 -0.36
N ALA A 34 -8.66 -0.90 -0.14
CA ALA A 34 -7.34 -1.29 0.35
C ALA A 34 -6.62 -2.24 -0.60
N TYR A 35 -5.29 -2.26 -0.52
CA TYR A 35 -4.42 -3.03 -1.39
C TYR A 35 -3.44 -3.85 -0.55
N LEU A 36 -3.35 -5.14 -0.85
CA LEU A 36 -2.25 -5.98 -0.40
C LEU A 36 -1.08 -5.85 -1.37
N LEU A 37 0.05 -5.39 -0.86
CA LEU A 37 1.26 -5.17 -1.63
C LEU A 37 2.39 -6.14 -1.28
N GLU A 38 3.13 -6.52 -2.32
CA GLU A 38 4.46 -7.08 -2.28
C GLU A 38 5.49 -5.95 -2.40
N LEU A 39 6.45 -5.91 -1.47
CA LEU A 39 7.51 -4.90 -1.50
C LEU A 39 8.64 -5.37 -2.43
N PRO A 40 9.33 -4.44 -3.12
CA PRO A 40 10.48 -4.78 -3.95
C PRO A 40 11.63 -5.35 -3.11
N ASP A 41 12.48 -6.14 -3.78
CA ASP A 41 13.70 -6.67 -3.18
C ASP A 41 14.56 -5.55 -2.57
N GLY A 42 14.95 -5.72 -1.31
CA GLY A 42 15.78 -4.76 -0.58
C GLY A 42 15.02 -3.62 0.11
N MET A 43 13.70 -3.52 -0.03
CA MET A 43 12.88 -2.59 0.76
C MET A 43 12.33 -3.26 2.01
N SER A 44 12.63 -2.71 3.19
CA SER A 44 12.04 -3.20 4.44
C SER A 44 10.60 -2.70 4.62
N VAL A 45 9.83 -3.40 5.45
CA VAL A 45 8.47 -2.97 5.81
C VAL A 45 8.49 -1.60 6.49
N GLU A 46 9.48 -1.32 7.34
CA GLU A 46 9.64 -0.02 8.02
C GLU A 46 9.91 1.11 7.04
N GLN A 47 10.77 0.87 6.04
CA GLN A 47 11.03 1.82 4.96
C GLN A 47 9.77 2.10 4.15
N ALA A 48 9.03 1.05 3.78
CA ALA A 48 7.76 1.19 3.08
C ALA A 48 6.75 2.00 3.91
N LEU A 49 6.55 1.66 5.18
CA LEU A 49 5.67 2.39 6.09
C LEU A 49 6.06 3.87 6.17
N ALA A 50 7.36 4.19 6.28
CA ALA A 50 7.82 5.57 6.29
C ALA A 50 7.51 6.30 4.98
N THR A 51 7.72 5.65 3.83
CA THR A 51 7.39 6.21 2.50
C THR A 51 5.90 6.55 2.40
N TYR A 52 5.02 5.60 2.68
CA TYR A 52 3.57 5.80 2.56
C TYR A 52 3.01 6.73 3.64
N SER A 53 3.58 6.74 4.86
CA SER A 53 3.18 7.67 5.93
C SER A 53 3.49 9.13 5.61
N ASN A 54 4.39 9.39 4.67
CA ASN A 54 4.67 10.75 4.17
C ASN A 54 3.68 11.19 3.08
N MET A 55 2.91 10.27 2.51
CA MET A 55 1.91 10.50 1.46
C MET A 55 0.52 10.73 2.05
N ARG A 56 0.43 11.51 3.14
CA ARG A 56 -0.78 11.63 3.98
C ARG A 56 -2.03 12.16 3.27
N GLU A 57 -1.86 12.84 2.15
CA GLU A 57 -3.00 13.32 1.35
C GLU A 57 -3.65 12.21 0.52
N GLN A 58 -2.97 11.08 0.35
CA GLN A 58 -3.37 10.00 -0.56
C GLN A 58 -3.59 8.68 0.18
N VAL A 59 -2.78 8.41 1.22
CA VAL A 59 -2.80 7.19 2.01
C VAL A 59 -3.52 7.46 3.33
N LEU A 60 -4.64 6.77 3.55
CA LEU A 60 -5.39 6.82 4.81
C LEU A 60 -4.71 6.00 5.91
N PHE A 61 -4.20 4.82 5.55
CA PHE A 61 -3.48 3.96 6.47
C PHE A 61 -2.48 3.06 5.74
N ALA A 62 -1.43 2.65 6.46
CA ALA A 62 -0.41 1.73 6.00
C ALA A 62 0.01 0.79 7.12
N GLU A 63 -0.10 -0.53 6.90
CA GLU A 63 0.12 -1.52 7.95
C GLU A 63 0.90 -2.76 7.45
N PRO A 64 1.79 -3.34 8.27
CA PRO A 64 2.38 -4.64 7.98
C PRO A 64 1.29 -5.71 7.78
N ASN A 65 1.54 -6.65 6.87
CA ASN A 65 0.70 -7.84 6.79
C ASN A 65 1.11 -8.80 7.92
N TYR A 66 0.46 -8.70 9.07
CA TYR A 66 0.72 -9.58 10.20
C TYR A 66 0.17 -10.98 9.93
N ARG A 67 1.03 -11.99 10.06
CA ARG A 67 0.54 -13.37 10.17
C ARG A 67 -0.13 -13.56 11.52
N GLY A 68 -1.45 -13.66 11.52
CA GLY A 68 -2.19 -14.09 12.71
C GLY A 68 -1.79 -15.53 13.08
N THR A 69 -1.33 -15.74 14.30
CA THR A 69 -1.35 -17.07 14.94
C THR A 69 -2.73 -17.24 15.55
N LEU A 70 -3.61 -18.01 14.89
CA LEU A 70 -4.82 -18.55 15.52
C LEU A 70 -4.46 -19.76 16.37
#